data_AF-X1TDR2-F1
#
_entry.id   AF-X1TDR2-F1
#
_cell.length_a   1.000
_cell.length_b   1.000
_cell.length_c   1.000
_cell.angle_alpha   90.00
_cell.angle_beta   90.00
_cell.angle_gamma   90.00
#
_symmetry.space_group_name_H-M   'P 1'
#
loop_
_entity.id
_entity.type
_entity.pdbx_description
1 polymer ?
#
loop_
_entity_poly.entity_id
_entity_poly.type
_entity_poly.pdbx_seq_one_letter_code
_entity_poly.pdbx_strand_id
1 'polypeptide(L)'
;MKDMMAKQPKAQLGRLQRIGGLRFLYNRQIYHRGEFYDDEAEEIPQEFADNLPGVLETLKENEQLVLTLRYLEGQPRSLAQIAQVMGVTKERIRQIEARALKKLMYPTQKRALGIEINKKSRYLRHKKGYMTGLSLIDVLIIVAILGILAAVIVPSLLRLLGG
;
A
#
# COMPACT_ATOMS: atom_id res chain seq x y z
N MET A 1 -23.54 -11.44 23.31
CA MET A 1 -23.29 -11.32 21.84
C MET A 1 -23.98 -10.08 21.25
N LYS A 2 -23.90 -8.89 21.89
CA LYS A 2 -24.56 -7.68 21.35
C LYS A 2 -23.76 -6.36 21.41
N ASP A 3 -22.54 -6.38 21.95
CA ASP A 3 -21.78 -5.13 22.15
C ASP A 3 -20.43 -5.07 21.40
N MET A 4 -20.23 -5.89 20.36
CA MET A 4 -19.01 -5.84 19.55
C MET A 4 -19.09 -4.90 18.34
N MET A 5 -20.18 -4.15 18.15
CA MET A 5 -20.24 -3.07 17.16
C MET A 5 -19.76 -1.75 17.78
N ALA A 6 -18.52 -1.78 18.30
CA ALA A 6 -17.84 -0.60 18.79
C ALA A 6 -17.71 0.43 17.64
N LYS A 7 -18.24 1.62 17.94
CA LYS A 7 -18.17 2.86 17.16
C LYS A 7 -16.93 2.93 16.27
N GLN A 8 -17.15 3.13 14.97
CA GLN A 8 -16.09 3.46 14.02
C GLN A 8 -15.19 4.58 14.59
N PRO A 9 -13.86 4.37 14.71
CA PRO A 9 -13.02 5.40 15.26
C PRO A 9 -12.76 6.47 14.19
N LYS A 10 -13.53 7.56 14.25
CA LYS A 10 -13.18 8.85 13.61
C LYS A 10 -11.73 9.29 13.93
N ALA A 11 -11.13 8.73 14.97
CA ALA A 11 -9.73 8.92 15.38
C ALA A 11 -8.69 8.30 14.42
N GLN A 12 -9.02 7.26 13.63
CA GLN A 12 -8.07 6.69 12.65
C GLN A 12 -7.82 7.63 11.46
N LEU A 13 -8.80 8.47 11.10
CA LEU A 13 -8.62 9.47 10.04
C LEU A 13 -7.50 10.47 10.37
N GLY A 14 -7.30 10.78 11.66
CA GLY A 14 -6.21 11.64 12.14
C GLY A 14 -4.84 10.96 12.17
N ARG A 15 -4.78 9.63 12.33
CA ARG A 15 -3.52 8.87 12.18
C ARG A 15 -3.14 8.68 10.72
N LEU A 16 -4.13 8.49 9.84
CA LEU A 16 -3.95 8.44 8.39
C LEU A 16 -3.50 9.80 7.79
N GLN A 17 -3.62 10.91 8.52
CA GLN A 17 -3.05 12.20 8.11
C GLN A 17 -1.52 12.24 8.21
N ARG A 18 -0.87 11.35 8.97
CA ARG A 18 0.61 11.25 8.99
C ARG A 18 1.15 10.43 7.82
N ILE A 19 0.31 9.61 7.19
CA ILE A 19 0.64 8.99 5.93
C ILE A 19 0.62 10.11 4.88
N GLY A 20 1.77 10.42 4.29
CA GLY A 20 1.89 11.50 3.31
C GLY A 20 0.75 11.46 2.28
N GLY A 21 0.19 12.61 1.91
CA GLY A 21 -1.06 12.60 1.14
C GLY A 21 -0.95 11.91 -0.23
N LEU A 22 0.25 11.84 -0.81
CA LEU A 22 0.54 10.99 -1.97
C LEU A 22 0.24 9.50 -1.71
N ARG A 23 0.66 8.97 -0.56
CA ARG A 23 0.37 7.59 -0.13
C ARG A 23 -1.12 7.39 0.09
N PHE A 24 -1.80 8.37 0.70
CA PHE A 24 -3.25 8.29 0.88
C PHE A 24 -3.96 8.13 -0.47
N LEU A 25 -3.57 8.93 -1.47
CA LEU A 25 -4.16 8.86 -2.81
C LEU A 25 -3.85 7.52 -3.49
N TYR A 26 -2.62 7.02 -3.39
CA TYR A 26 -2.23 5.70 -3.92
C TYR A 26 -3.07 4.58 -3.30
N ASN A 27 -3.07 4.49 -1.97
CA ASN A 27 -3.79 3.45 -1.25
C ASN A 27 -5.28 3.49 -1.55
N ARG A 28 -5.85 4.69 -1.70
CA ARG A 28 -7.26 4.87 -2.07
C ARG A 28 -7.60 4.23 -3.42
N GLN A 29 -6.65 4.13 -4.34
CA GLN A 29 -6.86 3.47 -5.62
C GLN A 29 -6.67 1.95 -5.58
N ILE A 30 -5.82 1.46 -4.68
CA ILE A 30 -5.43 0.05 -4.61
C ILE A 30 -6.39 -0.76 -3.74
N TYR A 31 -6.85 -0.18 -2.63
CA TYR A 31 -7.73 -0.84 -1.68
C TYR A 31 -9.19 -0.43 -1.93
N HIS A 32 -10.01 -1.43 -2.24
CA HIS A 32 -11.45 -1.26 -2.29
C HIS A 32 -12.01 -1.37 -0.88
N ARG A 33 -12.96 -0.47 -0.55
CA ARG A 33 -13.69 -0.35 0.73
C ARG A 33 -13.70 -1.66 1.55
N GLY A 34 -12.88 -1.73 2.61
CA GLY A 34 -12.86 -2.84 3.57
C GLY A 34 -11.60 -3.69 3.57
N GLU A 35 -10.71 -3.56 2.58
CA GLU A 35 -9.39 -4.20 2.62
C GLU A 35 -8.47 -3.43 3.59
N PHE A 36 -7.86 -4.16 4.53
CA PHE A 36 -6.98 -3.61 5.55
C PHE A 36 -5.70 -3.05 4.90
N TYR A 37 -5.23 -1.92 5.42
CA TYR A 37 -3.89 -1.42 5.12
C TYR A 37 -2.93 -2.32 5.87
N ASP A 38 -2.07 -3.05 5.14
CA ASP A 38 -0.84 -3.51 5.77
C ASP A 38 0.02 -2.26 5.97
N ASP A 39 0.31 -1.95 7.23
CA ASP A 39 1.19 -0.84 7.63
C ASP A 39 2.65 -1.09 7.24
N GLU A 40 2.95 -2.22 6.60
CA GLU A 40 4.22 -2.41 5.91
C GLU A 40 4.33 -1.37 4.81
N ALA A 41 5.35 -0.53 4.90
CA ALA A 41 5.59 0.59 4.02
C ALA A 41 6.00 0.12 2.61
N GLU A 42 5.08 -0.50 1.87
CA GLU A 42 5.26 -0.80 0.45
C GLU A 42 5.53 0.52 -0.26
N GLU A 43 6.67 0.76 -0.89
CA GLU A 43 6.98 2.05 -1.53
C GLU A 43 5.90 2.48 -2.55
N ILE A 44 5.66 3.79 -2.68
CA ILE A 44 4.75 4.27 -3.73
C ILE A 44 5.48 4.06 -5.05
N PRO A 45 4.88 3.38 -6.05
CA PRO A 45 5.50 3.27 -7.36
C PRO A 45 5.79 4.67 -7.92
N GLN A 46 7.01 4.89 -8.39
CA GLN A 46 7.43 6.17 -8.96
C GLN A 46 6.51 6.61 -10.11
N GLU A 47 6.08 5.66 -10.95
CA GLU A 47 5.11 5.89 -12.02
C GLU A 47 3.80 6.52 -11.52
N PHE A 48 3.29 6.11 -10.35
CA PHE A 48 2.10 6.72 -9.77
C PHE A 48 2.35 8.18 -9.38
N ALA A 49 3.52 8.46 -8.78
CA ALA A 49 3.89 9.81 -8.38
C ALA A 49 4.06 10.73 -9.60
N ASP A 50 4.68 10.24 -10.67
CA ASP A 50 4.95 10.99 -11.90
C ASP A 50 3.68 11.25 -12.71
N ASN A 51 2.75 10.29 -12.72
CA ASN A 51 1.49 10.41 -13.48
C ASN A 51 0.42 11.22 -12.74
N LEU A 52 0.49 11.34 -11.42
CA LEU A 52 -0.54 12.00 -10.61
C LEU A 52 -0.79 13.46 -11.02
N PRO A 53 0.22 14.32 -11.25
CA PRO A 53 0.01 15.70 -11.69
C PRO A 53 -0.83 15.79 -12.97
N GLY A 54 -0.49 15.04 -14.02
CA GLY A 54 -1.24 15.05 -15.28
C GLY A 54 -2.68 14.54 -15.13
N VAL A 55 -2.92 13.58 -14.24
CA VAL A 55 -4.28 13.12 -13.94
C VAL A 55 -5.08 14.18 -13.17
N LEU A 56 -4.45 14.90 -12.25
CA LEU A 56 -5.10 15.97 -11.49
C LEU A 56 -5.51 17.15 -12.39
N GLU A 57 -4.77 17.43 -13.46
CA GLU A 57 -5.11 18.46 -14.46
C GLU A 57 -6.39 18.12 -15.25
N THR A 58 -6.80 16.84 -15.30
CA THR A 58 -8.07 16.44 -15.94
C THR A 58 -9.30 16.71 -15.06
N LEU A 59 -9.10 17.07 -13.79
CA LEU A 59 -10.18 17.43 -12.89
C LEU A 59 -10.62 18.89 -13.10
N LYS A 60 -11.76 19.28 -12.50
CA LYS A 60 -12.10 20.70 -12.47
C LYS A 60 -11.10 21.44 -11.59
N GLU A 61 -10.81 22.71 -11.89
CA GLU A 61 -9.88 23.55 -11.11
C GLU A 61 -10.12 23.46 -9.59
N ASN A 62 -11.37 23.61 -9.15
CA ASN A 62 -11.74 23.51 -7.73
C ASN A 62 -11.51 22.12 -7.13
N GLU A 63 -11.64 21.06 -7.92
CA GLU A 63 -11.37 19.67 -7.48
C GLU A 63 -9.86 19.43 -7.34
N GLN A 64 -9.08 19.83 -8.35
CA GLN A 64 -7.61 19.78 -8.34
C GLN A 64 -7.05 20.57 -7.15
N LEU A 65 -7.51 21.80 -6.95
CA LEU A 65 -7.06 22.66 -5.86
C LEU A 65 -7.36 22.04 -4.49
N VAL A 66 -8.56 21.51 -4.27
CA VAL A 66 -8.92 20.85 -3.01
C VAL A 66 -8.04 19.63 -2.75
N LEU A 67 -7.74 18.81 -3.75
CA LEU A 67 -6.86 17.65 -3.57
C LEU A 67 -5.40 18.08 -3.32
N THR A 68 -4.92 19.09 -4.04
CA THR A 68 -3.55 19.61 -3.92
C THR A 68 -3.30 20.18 -2.52
N LEU A 69 -4.17 21.08 -2.06
CA LEU A 69 -4.11 21.68 -0.71
C LEU A 69 -4.19 20.63 0.41
N ARG A 70 -4.93 19.55 0.17
CA ARG A 70 -5.20 18.54 1.20
C ARG A 70 -4.12 17.47 1.28
N TYR A 71 -3.49 17.12 0.17
CA TYR A 71 -2.66 15.92 0.08
C TYR A 71 -1.25 16.16 -0.45
N LEU A 72 -0.99 17.24 -1.19
CA LEU A 72 0.27 17.41 -1.92
C LEU A 72 1.13 18.58 -1.42
N GLU A 73 0.52 19.63 -0.86
CA GLU A 73 1.25 20.81 -0.35
C GLU A 73 1.87 20.61 1.03
N GLY A 74 2.84 19.70 1.14
CA GLY A 74 3.60 19.48 2.37
C GLY A 74 2.73 18.95 3.50
N GLN A 75 2.26 19.83 4.40
CA GLN A 75 1.40 19.43 5.52
C GLN A 75 -0.06 19.33 5.08
N PRO A 76 -0.74 18.20 5.35
CA PRO A 76 -2.12 18.01 4.92
C PRO A 76 -3.06 19.01 5.60
N ARG A 77 -3.75 19.83 4.81
CA ARG A 77 -4.73 20.78 5.33
C ARG A 77 -6.07 20.10 5.64
N SER A 78 -6.67 20.48 6.75
CA SER A 78 -8.02 20.05 7.13
C SER A 78 -9.09 20.68 6.22
N LEU A 79 -10.28 20.07 6.17
CA LEU A 79 -11.41 20.62 5.41
C LEU A 79 -11.79 22.03 5.87
N ALA A 80 -11.61 22.34 7.17
CA ALA A 80 -11.90 23.66 7.71
C ALA A 80 -10.89 24.70 7.23
N GLN A 81 -9.59 24.36 7.21
CA GLN A 81 -8.55 25.25 6.69
C GLN A 81 -8.72 25.52 5.20
N ILE A 82 -9.05 24.49 4.41
CA ILE A 82 -9.30 24.65 2.96
C ILE A 82 -10.56 25.49 2.72
N ALA A 83 -11.62 25.27 3.52
CA ALA A 83 -12.85 26.05 3.44
C ALA A 83 -12.61 27.55 3.66
N GLN A 84 -11.74 27.89 4.63
CA GLN A 84 -11.33 29.27 4.88
C GLN A 84 -10.57 29.87 3.68
N VAL A 85 -9.62 29.13 3.10
CA VAL A 85 -8.84 29.59 1.94
C VAL A 85 -9.72 29.84 0.71
N MET A 86 -10.72 28.98 0.48
CA MET A 86 -11.60 29.05 -0.68
C MET A 86 -12.86 29.90 -0.46
N GLY A 87 -13.08 30.44 0.74
CA GLY A 87 -14.26 31.25 1.05
C GLY A 87 -15.59 30.49 0.96
N VAL A 88 -15.60 29.18 1.23
CA VAL A 88 -16.81 28.33 1.15
C VAL A 88 -17.02 27.53 2.44
N THR A 89 -18.17 26.87 2.57
CA THR A 89 -18.44 26.04 3.75
C THR A 89 -17.59 24.76 3.76
N LYS A 90 -17.31 24.26 4.97
CA LYS A 90 -16.62 22.97 5.17
C LYS A 90 -17.31 21.81 4.45
N GLU A 91 -18.64 21.80 4.46
CA GLU A 91 -19.44 20.78 3.78
C GLU A 91 -19.29 20.87 2.27
N ARG A 92 -19.18 22.08 1.71
CA ARG A 92 -18.89 22.26 0.29
C ARG A 92 -17.54 21.67 -0.10
N ILE A 93 -16.49 21.91 0.68
CA ILE A 93 -15.18 21.28 0.45
C ILE A 93 -15.27 19.76 0.52
N ARG A 94 -15.97 19.21 1.51
CA ARG A 94 -16.19 17.75 1.63
C ARG A 94 -16.85 17.17 0.37
N GLN A 95 -17.84 17.87 -0.19
CA GLN A 95 -18.52 17.44 -1.42
C GLN A 95 -17.62 17.54 -2.65
N ILE A 96 -16.76 18.55 -2.73
CA ILE A 96 -15.77 18.69 -3.82
C ILE A 96 -14.75 17.57 -3.72
N GLU A 97 -14.17 17.34 -2.54
CA GLU A 97 -13.23 16.25 -2.26
C GLU A 97 -13.83 14.89 -2.63
N ALA A 98 -15.04 14.59 -2.17
CA ALA A 98 -15.70 13.31 -2.46
C ALA A 98 -15.92 13.09 -3.97
N ARG A 99 -16.26 14.15 -4.71
CA ARG A 99 -16.41 14.09 -6.17
C ARG A 99 -15.07 13.87 -6.87
N ALA A 100 -14.04 14.61 -6.47
CA ALA A 100 -12.69 14.50 -7.01
C ALA A 100 -12.12 13.09 -6.79
N LEU A 101 -12.18 12.59 -5.55
CA LEU A 101 -11.74 11.24 -5.19
C LEU A 101 -12.50 10.16 -5.98
N LYS A 102 -13.81 10.33 -6.18
CA LYS A 102 -14.62 9.39 -6.98
C LYS A 102 -14.14 9.35 -8.43
N LYS A 103 -13.78 10.49 -9.03
CA LYS A 103 -13.26 10.56 -10.40
C LYS A 103 -11.91 9.85 -10.55
N LEU A 104 -11.01 10.03 -9.58
CA LEU A 104 -9.72 9.33 -9.59
C LEU A 104 -9.88 7.79 -9.57
N MET A 105 -10.99 7.29 -9.03
CA MET A 105 -11.30 5.85 -8.99
C MET A 105 -11.85 5.29 -10.32
N TYR A 106 -12.07 6.11 -11.34
CA TYR A 106 -12.55 5.62 -12.63
C TYR A 106 -11.50 4.75 -13.33
N PRO A 107 -11.90 3.69 -14.05
CA PRO A 107 -10.95 2.78 -14.68
C PRO A 107 -9.95 3.47 -15.62
N THR A 108 -10.40 4.50 -16.35
CA THR A 108 -9.56 5.32 -17.22
C THR A 108 -8.49 6.07 -16.42
N GLN A 109 -8.87 6.69 -15.30
CA GLN A 109 -7.95 7.42 -14.44
C GLN A 109 -6.99 6.49 -13.70
N LYS A 110 -7.46 5.33 -13.23
CA LYS A 110 -6.58 4.32 -12.62
C LYS A 110 -5.48 3.84 -13.59
N ARG A 111 -5.84 3.61 -14.86
CA ARG A 111 -4.85 3.26 -15.89
C ARG A 111 -3.87 4.40 -16.13
N ALA A 112 -4.37 5.65 -16.23
CA ALA A 112 -3.53 6.82 -16.40
C ALA A 112 -2.56 7.04 -15.21
N LEU A 113 -2.97 6.66 -14.00
CA LEU A 113 -2.14 6.67 -12.79
C LEU A 113 -1.14 5.49 -12.70
N GLY A 114 -1.01 4.65 -13.74
CA GLY A 114 -0.12 3.47 -13.72
C GLY A 114 -0.58 2.36 -12.78
N ILE A 115 -1.86 2.35 -12.37
CA ILE A 115 -2.36 1.31 -11.46
C ILE A 115 -2.80 0.11 -12.31
N GLU A 116 -1.89 -0.83 -12.48
CA GLU A 116 -2.23 -2.11 -13.06
C GLU A 116 -3.16 -2.91 -12.13
N ILE A 117 -4.35 -3.23 -12.61
CA ILE A 117 -5.25 -4.18 -11.95
C ILE A 117 -4.77 -5.62 -12.22
N ASN A 118 -3.48 -5.91 -12.00
CA ASN A 118 -3.01 -7.28 -12.06
C ASN A 118 -3.25 -7.95 -10.70
N LYS A 119 -4.46 -8.51 -10.55
CA LYS A 119 -4.85 -9.30 -9.36
C LYS A 119 -3.85 -10.42 -9.07
N LYS A 120 -3.24 -11.01 -10.10
CA LYS A 120 -2.33 -12.16 -9.99
C LYS A 120 -0.97 -11.79 -9.37
N SER A 121 -0.46 -10.60 -9.65
CA SER A 121 0.87 -10.17 -9.15
C SER A 121 0.89 -9.83 -7.66
N ARG A 122 -0.23 -9.37 -7.07
CA ARG A 122 -0.26 -8.97 -5.63
C ARG A 122 -0.42 -10.14 -4.66
N TYR A 123 -1.18 -11.19 -5.01
CA TYR A 123 -1.16 -12.45 -4.25
C TYR A 123 0.23 -13.10 -4.26
N LEU A 124 0.95 -12.99 -5.39
CA LEU A 124 2.31 -13.52 -5.51
C LEU A 124 3.35 -12.67 -4.78
N ARG A 125 3.07 -11.38 -4.49
CA ARG A 125 3.95 -10.50 -3.71
C ARG A 125 3.80 -10.76 -2.20
N HIS A 126 2.57 -10.95 -1.70
CA HIS A 126 2.34 -11.38 -0.31
C HIS A 126 2.94 -12.78 -0.02
N LYS A 127 3.02 -13.65 -1.04
CA LYS A 127 3.74 -14.94 -0.92
C LYS A 127 5.27 -14.82 -1.06
N LYS A 128 5.82 -13.65 -1.43
CA LYS A 128 7.27 -13.41 -1.48
C LYS A 128 7.86 -12.91 -0.14
N GLY A 129 7.05 -12.75 0.91
CA GLY A 129 7.54 -12.56 2.27
C GLY A 129 8.31 -13.74 2.85
N TYR A 130 8.31 -14.90 2.17
CA TYR A 130 9.15 -16.06 2.50
C TYR A 130 10.43 -16.15 1.64
N MET A 131 10.73 -15.17 0.79
CA MET A 131 11.86 -15.24 -0.16
C MET A 131 13.16 -14.57 0.33
N THR A 132 13.21 -14.00 1.53
CA THR A 132 14.47 -13.47 2.10
C THR A 132 14.95 -14.19 3.37
N GLY A 133 14.25 -15.23 3.80
CA GLY A 133 14.74 -16.16 4.82
C GLY A 133 14.32 -17.57 4.44
N LEU A 134 15.26 -18.50 4.33
CA LEU A 134 15.03 -19.89 3.93
C LEU A 134 13.79 -20.47 4.64
N SER A 135 12.87 -21.08 3.88
CA SER A 135 11.70 -21.73 4.46
C SER A 135 12.12 -22.81 5.45
N LEU A 136 11.33 -23.06 6.49
CA LEU A 136 11.50 -24.22 7.39
C LEU A 136 11.61 -25.54 6.60
N ILE A 137 10.89 -25.63 5.48
CA ILE A 137 10.96 -26.78 4.57
C ILE A 137 12.32 -26.84 3.87
N ASP A 138 12.86 -25.70 3.43
CA ASP A 138 14.17 -25.63 2.78
C ASP A 138 15.29 -25.98 3.76
N VAL A 139 15.20 -25.51 5.02
CA VAL A 139 16.13 -25.87 6.10
C VAL A 139 16.06 -27.37 6.40
N LEU A 140 14.86 -27.94 6.46
CA LEU A 140 14.67 -29.39 6.66
C LEU A 140 15.27 -30.21 5.51
N ILE A 141 15.09 -29.77 4.26
CA ILE A 141 15.68 -30.41 3.09
C ILE A 141 17.21 -30.34 3.16
N ILE A 142 17.78 -29.19 3.49
CA ILE A 142 19.24 -29.01 3.61
C ILE A 142 19.81 -29.92 4.71
N VAL A 143 19.18 -29.96 5.89
CA VAL A 143 19.61 -30.82 7.00
C VAL A 143 19.53 -32.30 6.62
N ALA A 144 18.46 -32.72 5.94
CA ALA A 144 18.30 -34.09 5.47
C ALA A 144 19.39 -34.48 4.45
N ILE A 145 19.69 -33.59 3.49
CA ILE A 145 20.75 -33.82 2.50
C ILE A 145 22.12 -33.91 3.19
N LEU A 146 22.45 -32.99 4.10
CA LEU A 146 23.71 -33.02 4.84
C LEU A 146 23.87 -34.30 5.67
N GLY A 147 22.80 -34.76 6.31
CA GLY A 147 22.80 -36.03 7.06
C GLY A 147 23.07 -37.24 6.18
N ILE A 148 22.41 -37.32 5.02
CA ILE A 148 22.63 -38.40 4.04
C ILE A 148 24.07 -38.34 3.49
N LEU A 149 24.57 -37.15 3.15
CA LEU A 149 25.94 -36.97 2.66
C LEU A 149 26.96 -37.42 3.70
N ALA A 150 26.79 -37.01 4.96
CA ALA A 150 27.65 -37.41 6.06
C ALA A 150 27.65 -38.94 6.25
N ALA A 151 26.48 -39.58 6.20
CA ALA A 151 26.36 -41.04 6.33
C ALA A 151 27.09 -41.81 5.22
N VAL A 152 27.20 -41.25 4.02
CA VAL A 152 27.90 -41.88 2.88
C VAL A 152 29.40 -41.60 2.89
N ILE A 153 29.79 -40.36 3.20
CA ILE A 153 31.17 -39.89 3.06
C ILE A 153 32.02 -40.24 4.28
N VAL A 154 31.48 -40.11 5.50
CA VAL A 154 32.23 -40.31 6.75
C VAL A 154 32.80 -41.73 6.89
N PRO A 155 32.06 -42.82 6.61
CA PRO A 155 32.62 -44.17 6.67
C PRO A 155 33.74 -44.41 5.66
N SER A 156 33.63 -43.81 4.47
CA SER A 156 34.64 -43.90 3.41
C SER A 156 35.93 -43.17 3.79
N LEU A 157 35.81 -41.98 4.42
CA LEU A 157 36.95 -41.22 4.93
C LEU A 157 37.63 -41.89 6.13
N LEU A 158 36.85 -42.45 7.06
CA LEU A 158 37.38 -43.16 8.24
C LEU A 158 38.18 -44.40 7.84
N ARG A 159 37.74 -45.13 6.79
CA ARG A 159 38.51 -46.26 6.23
C ARG A 159 39.84 -45.84 5.60
N LEU A 160 39.93 -44.60 5.12
CA LEU A 160 41.13 -44.06 4.47
C LEU A 160 42.15 -43.52 5.48
N LEU A 161 41.70 -43.16 6.68
CA LEU A 161 42.53 -42.63 7.78
C LEU A 161 42.85 -43.66 8.87
N GLY A 162 42.06 -44.72 8.99
CA GLY A 162 42.20 -45.79 9.99
C GLY A 162 42.93 -47.05 9.48
N GLY A 163 43.62 -46.95 8.35
CA GLY A 163 44.49 -47.98 7.79
C GLY A 163 45.95 -47.58 7.89
#